data_AF-A0AAW4N6S0-F1
#
_entry.id   AF-A0AAW4N6S0-F1
#
_cell.length_a   1.000
_cell.length_b   1.000
_cell.length_c   1.000
_cell.angle_alpha   90.00
_cell.angle_beta   90.00
_cell.angle_gamma   90.00
#
_symmetry.space_group_name_H-M   'P 1'
#
loop_
_entity.id
_entity.type
_entity.pdbx_description
1 polymer ?
#
loop_
_entity_poly.entity_id
_entity_poly.type
_entity_poly.pdbx_seq_one_letter_code
_entity_poly.pdbx_strand_id
1 'polypeptide(L)'
;MAKKVFVSGCYDLLHSGHVEFFQQASRYGDLYVGIGSDATYLEYKHRKPMFPQEERLFMVKNIKAVKDTSIRDKGKGLEIW
;
A
#
# COMPACT_ATOMS: atom_id res chain seq x y z
N MET A 1 -4.42 23.09 -2.01
CA MET A 1 -4.15 21.75 -1.42
C MET A 1 -3.39 20.91 -2.43
N ALA A 2 -2.48 20.05 -1.99
CA ALA A 2 -1.83 19.09 -2.88
C ALA A 2 -2.87 18.08 -3.42
N LYS A 3 -2.68 17.59 -4.65
CA LYS A 3 -3.51 16.51 -5.20
C LYS A 3 -3.31 15.25 -4.36
N LYS A 4 -4.36 14.43 -4.22
CA LYS A 4 -4.23 13.10 -3.59
C LYS A 4 -3.93 12.06 -4.67
N VAL A 5 -2.94 11.23 -4.42
CA VAL A 5 -2.57 10.08 -5.26
C VAL A 5 -2.81 8.82 -4.47
N PHE A 6 -3.43 7.82 -5.09
CA PHE A 6 -3.68 6.54 -4.44
C PHE A 6 -3.12 5.39 -5.25
N VAL A 7 -2.47 4.48 -4.56
CA VAL A 7 -1.99 3.21 -5.09
C VAL A 7 -2.36 2.11 -4.11
N SER A 8 -2.70 0.93 -4.62
CA SER A 8 -3.05 -0.23 -3.79
C SER A 8 -2.25 -1.46 -4.22
N GLY A 9 -1.94 -2.32 -3.25
CA GLY A 9 -1.14 -3.51 -3.49
C GLY A 9 -0.91 -4.34 -2.23
N CYS A 10 -0.29 -5.50 -2.41
CA CYS A 10 0.13 -6.34 -1.29
C CYS A 10 1.42 -5.81 -0.64
N TYR A 11 2.40 -5.42 -1.46
CA TYR A 11 3.72 -4.94 -1.05
C TYR A 11 4.45 -5.88 -0.07
N ASP A 12 4.19 -7.18 -0.20
CA ASP A 12 4.94 -8.23 0.45
C ASP A 12 6.36 -8.31 -0.12
N LEU A 13 7.32 -8.76 0.69
CA LEU A 13 8.75 -8.76 0.35
C LEU A 13 9.22 -7.39 -0.20
N LEU A 14 8.97 -6.32 0.57
CA LEU A 14 9.28 -4.95 0.15
C LEU A 14 10.76 -4.82 -0.31
N HIS A 15 10.96 -4.34 -1.53
CA HIS A 15 12.28 -4.18 -2.16
C HIS A 15 12.37 -2.84 -2.90
N SER A 16 13.56 -2.52 -3.43
CA SER A 16 13.85 -1.23 -4.10
C SER A 16 12.84 -0.84 -5.19
N GLY A 17 12.35 -1.81 -5.97
CA GLY A 17 11.31 -1.56 -6.98
C GLY A 17 10.02 -0.94 -6.41
N HIS A 18 9.56 -1.36 -5.22
CA HIS A 18 8.41 -0.73 -4.57
C HIS A 18 8.72 0.68 -4.09
N VAL A 19 9.93 0.91 -3.56
CA VAL A 19 10.38 2.23 -3.11
C VAL A 19 10.43 3.21 -4.28
N GLU A 20 11.02 2.81 -5.41
CA GLU A 20 11.06 3.62 -6.64
C GLU A 20 9.65 3.92 -7.14
N PHE A 21 8.76 2.92 -7.15
CA PHE A 21 7.36 3.12 -7.52
C PHE A 21 6.66 4.17 -6.65
N PHE A 22 6.84 4.12 -5.32
CA PHE A 22 6.26 5.13 -4.42
C PHE A 22 6.86 6.50 -4.62
N GLN A 23 8.18 6.60 -4.85
CA GLN A 23 8.83 7.88 -5.17
C GLN A 23 8.22 8.49 -6.43
N GLN A 24 8.04 7.70 -7.50
CA GLN A 24 7.42 8.17 -8.74
C GLN A 24 5.96 8.58 -8.54
N ALA A 25 5.18 7.77 -7.82
CA ALA A 25 3.77 8.07 -7.53
C ALA A 25 3.61 9.37 -6.72
N SER A 26 4.48 9.62 -5.74
CA SER A 26 4.47 10.86 -4.93
C SER A 26 4.74 12.14 -5.72
N ARG A 27 5.27 12.05 -6.95
CA ARG A 27 5.49 13.23 -7.81
C ARG A 27 4.17 13.82 -8.34
N TYR A 28 3.08 13.06 -8.27
CA TYR A 28 1.76 13.49 -8.72
C TYR A 28 0.92 14.12 -7.59
N GLY A 29 1.38 14.07 -6.32
CA GLY A 29 0.69 14.61 -5.16
C GLY A 29 0.98 13.85 -3.86
N ASP A 30 0.21 14.13 -2.81
CA ASP A 30 0.27 13.41 -1.53
C ASP A 30 -0.10 11.94 -1.75
N LEU A 31 0.84 11.03 -1.49
CA LEU A 31 0.70 9.61 -1.78
C LEU A 31 0.06 8.83 -0.63
N TYR A 32 -1.12 8.28 -0.87
CA TYR A 32 -1.82 7.37 0.03
C TYR A 32 -1.68 5.94 -0.49
N VAL A 33 -1.23 5.01 0.36
CA VAL A 33 -1.03 3.62 -0.02
C VAL A 33 -2.02 2.70 0.68
N GLY A 34 -2.75 1.89 -0.11
CA GLY A 34 -3.62 0.84 0.40
C GLY A 34 -2.91 -0.51 0.45
N ILE A 35 -2.80 -1.09 1.64
CA ILE A 35 -2.23 -2.43 1.84
C ILE A 35 -3.36 -3.45 1.81
N GLY A 36 -3.35 -4.36 0.83
CA GLY A 36 -4.32 -5.45 0.79
C GLY A 36 -4.27 -6.30 2.06
N SER A 37 -5.44 -6.55 2.67
CA SER A 37 -5.56 -7.41 3.86
C SER A 37 -5.16 -8.85 3.56
N ASP A 38 -4.71 -9.58 4.58
CA ASP A 38 -4.32 -10.99 4.44
C ASP A 38 -5.50 -11.85 3.95
N ALA A 39 -6.71 -11.52 4.40
CA ALA A 39 -7.95 -12.14 3.94
C ALA A 39 -8.19 -11.90 2.44
N THR A 40 -8.06 -10.64 1.99
CA THR A 40 -8.20 -10.29 0.57
C THR A 40 -7.14 -11.00 -0.27
N TYR A 41 -5.88 -11.01 0.18
CA TYR A 41 -4.81 -11.67 -0.55
C TYR A 41 -5.05 -13.19 -0.65
N LEU A 42 -5.49 -13.84 0.43
CA LEU A 42 -5.82 -15.26 0.46
C LEU A 42 -6.97 -15.58 -0.51
N GLU A 43 -8.02 -14.75 -0.55
CA GLU A 43 -9.15 -14.91 -1.48
C GLU A 43 -8.68 -14.86 -2.95
N TYR A 44 -7.84 -13.87 -3.30
CA TYR A 44 -7.42 -13.63 -4.69
C TYR A 44 -6.27 -14.51 -5.17
N LYS A 45 -5.34 -14.89 -4.28
CA LYS A 45 -4.09 -15.58 -4.65
C LYS A 45 -4.03 -17.01 -4.13
N HIS A 46 -5.03 -17.45 -3.37
CA HIS A 46 -5.13 -18.79 -2.78
C HIS A 46 -3.89 -19.21 -1.97
N ARG A 47 -3.16 -18.23 -1.43
CA ARG A 47 -2.01 -18.42 -0.54
C ARG A 47 -1.87 -17.20 0.36
N LYS A 48 -1.15 -17.35 1.47
CA LYS A 48 -0.82 -16.22 2.35
C LYS A 48 0.40 -15.44 1.82
N PRO A 49 0.51 -14.14 2.11
CA PRO A 49 1.77 -13.42 1.95
C PRO A 49 2.85 -14.00 2.87
N MET A 50 4.11 -13.66 2.60
CA MET A 50 5.23 -14.01 3.45
C MET A 50 5.15 -13.30 4.80
N PHE A 51 4.82 -12.00 4.77
CA PHE A 51 4.66 -11.18 5.97
C PHE A 51 3.20 -10.78 6.22
N PRO A 52 2.75 -10.78 7.49
CA PRO A 52 1.38 -10.37 7.84
C PRO A 52 1.12 -8.92 7.44
N GLN A 53 -0.14 -8.58 7.24
CA GLN A 53 -0.56 -7.23 6.80
C GLN A 53 -0.06 -6.10 7.71
N GLU A 54 0.09 -6.34 9.02
CA GLU A 54 0.60 -5.36 9.97
C GLU A 54 2.08 -5.04 9.76
N GLU A 55 2.89 -6.03 9.39
CA GLU A 55 4.30 -5.84 9.07
C GLU A 55 4.44 -5.10 7.74
N ARG A 56 3.68 -5.49 6.71
CA ARG A 56 3.63 -4.79 5.42
C ARG A 56 3.18 -3.34 5.58
N LEU A 57 2.17 -3.10 6.42
CA LEU A 57 1.72 -1.76 6.81
C LEU A 57 2.85 -0.95 7.46
N PHE A 58 3.52 -1.52 8.46
CA PHE A 58 4.63 -0.87 9.15
C PHE A 58 5.75 -0.47 8.17
N MET A 59 6.14 -1.39 7.29
CA MET A 59 7.20 -1.15 6.32
C MET A 59 6.84 -0.02 5.35
N VAL A 60 5.64 -0.05 4.75
CA VAL A 60 5.21 0.98 3.80
C VAL A 60 5.00 2.33 4.47
N LYS A 61 4.44 2.36 5.68
CA LYS A 61 4.22 3.61 6.45
C LYS A 61 5.51 4.38 6.74
N ASN A 62 6.65 3.68 6.80
CA ASN A 62 7.95 4.29 7.07
C ASN A 62 8.74 4.65 5.80
N ILE A 63 8.15 4.54 4.62
CA ILE A 63 8.77 5.01 3.38
C ILE A 63 8.54 6.51 3.25
N LYS A 64 9.63 7.29 3.16
CA LYS A 64 9.60 8.76 3.09
C LYS A 64 8.63 9.36 2.06
N ALA A 65 8.42 8.67 0.94
CA ALA A 65 7.54 9.13 -0.15
C ALA A 65 6.03 8.99 0.17
N VAL A 66 5.68 8.22 1.21
CA VAL A 66 4.28 7.88 1.54
C VAL A 66 3.73 8.85 2.57
N LYS A 67 2.59 9.47 2.26
CA LYS A 67 1.89 10.42 3.14
C LYS A 67 1.13 9.68 4.25
N ASP A 68 0.37 8.67 3.88
CA ASP A 68 -0.34 7.79 4.82
C ASP A 68 -0.59 6.40 4.22
N THR A 69 -0.83 5.43 5.07
CA THR A 69 -1.03 4.03 4.68
C THR A 69 -2.06 3.36 5.57
N SER A 70 -2.94 2.56 4.98
CA SER A 70 -3.94 1.78 5.72
C SER A 70 -4.17 0.41 5.10
N ILE A 71 -4.63 -0.54 5.93
CA ILE A 71 -5.06 -1.87 5.48
C ILE A 71 -6.43 -1.73 4.78
N ARG A 72 -6.58 -2.45 3.67
CA ARG A 72 -7.72 -2.38 2.74
C ARG A 72 -8.24 -3.76 2.41
N ASP A 73 -9.55 -3.92 2.54
CA ASP A 73 -10.25 -5.06 1.98
C ASP A 73 -10.63 -4.81 0.51
N LYS A 74 -10.98 -5.90 -0.16
CA LYS A 74 -11.52 -5.90 -1.53
C LYS A 74 -12.57 -4.80 -1.73
N GLY A 75 -12.43 -4.05 -2.82
CA GLY A 75 -13.38 -3.02 -3.25
C GLY A 75 -13.29 -1.69 -2.50
N LYS A 76 -12.45 -1.56 -1.46
CA LYS A 76 -12.32 -0.29 -0.71
C LYS A 76 -11.25 0.63 -1.32
N GLY A 77 -11.70 1.70 -1.95
CA GLY A 77 -10.84 2.73 -2.58
C GLY A 77 -10.45 3.88 -1.63
N LEU A 78 -10.29 5.08 -2.21
CA LEU A 78 -9.95 6.33 -1.52
C LEU A 78 -11.04 6.87 -0.57
N GLU A 79 -12.17 6.19 -0.41
CA GLU A 79 -13.40 6.68 0.24
C GLU A 79 -13.23 7.15 1.70
N ILE A 80 -12.07 6.93 2.30
CA ILE A 80 -11.75 7.36 3.68
C ILE A 80 -10.63 8.41 3.76
N TRP A 81 -10.26 9.05 2.65
CA TRP A 81 -9.18 10.06 2.61
C TRP A 81 -9.61 11.40 2.02
#